data_AF-A0A1C6HRZ0-F1
#
_entry.id   AF-A0A1C6HRZ0-F1
#
_cell.length_a   1.000
_cell.length_b   1.000
_cell.length_c   1.000
_cell.angle_alpha   90.00
_cell.angle_beta   90.00
_cell.angle_gamma   90.00
#
_symmetry.space_group_name_H-M   'P 1'
#
loop_
_entity.id
_entity.type
_entity.pdbx_description
1 polymer ?
#
loop_
_entity_poly.entity_id
_entity_poly.type
_entity_poly.pdbx_seq_one_letter_code
_entity_poly.pdbx_strand_id
1 'polypeptide(L)'
;MEIESEKKDKDINKTQNEREIERLNRKLKRVMEEYAKCAKERDELRAAINVAKRKKGRPGLSTEKKAKICTLYQQGNSMRQTAQKAGVSLGTVSNVIDEAKKSSRIVYVYMDRKKPATLLDIYPAINRLEIWNFTDDLISRAFGSREKPSWQEYEQFLEDRCMPRTRYGIKKELEHMGLDSYDPFQIVEITKGRVYGDGQWLARMDQKGIDQIDCILKKTSKKTKEKQAKALLEFIDLWKEEQE
;
A
#
# COMPACT_ATOMS: atom_id res chain seq x y z
N MET A 1 46.81 -12.00 -88.72
CA MET A 1 45.45 -12.35 -88.26
C MET A 1 45.40 -12.70 -86.77
N GLU A 2 46.47 -13.22 -86.15
CA GLU A 2 46.46 -13.62 -84.72
C GLU A 2 46.51 -12.45 -83.72
N ILE A 3 47.24 -11.37 -84.01
CA ILE A 3 47.42 -10.22 -83.08
C ILE A 3 46.12 -9.44 -82.81
N GLU A 4 45.19 -9.41 -83.78
CA GLU A 4 43.89 -8.75 -83.61
C GLU A 4 42.92 -9.57 -82.73
N SER A 5 43.03 -10.89 -82.75
CA SER A 5 42.19 -11.77 -81.92
C SER A 5 42.55 -11.69 -80.44
N GLU A 6 43.85 -11.67 -80.10
CA GLU A 6 44.33 -11.56 -78.71
C GLU A 6 44.05 -10.19 -78.07
N LYS A 7 44.08 -9.10 -78.87
CA LYS A 7 43.68 -7.77 -78.40
C LYS A 7 42.19 -7.71 -78.09
N LYS A 8 41.36 -8.32 -78.94
CA LYS A 8 39.90 -8.37 -78.78
C LYS A 8 39.49 -9.17 -77.54
N ASP A 9 40.16 -10.30 -77.28
CA ASP A 9 39.91 -11.13 -76.10
C ASP A 9 40.39 -10.48 -74.79
N LYS A 10 41.51 -9.73 -74.81
CA LYS A 10 41.95 -8.92 -73.67
C LYS A 10 40.97 -7.79 -73.34
N ASP A 11 40.44 -7.10 -74.35
CA ASP A 11 39.45 -6.03 -74.15
C ASP A 11 38.12 -6.59 -73.62
N ILE A 12 37.68 -7.77 -74.07
CA ILE A 12 36.48 -8.46 -73.53
C ILE A 12 36.68 -8.83 -72.06
N ASN A 13 37.81 -9.43 -71.69
CA ASN A 13 38.12 -9.79 -70.30
C ASN A 13 38.24 -8.55 -69.39
N LYS A 14 38.83 -7.46 -69.89
CA LYS A 14 38.90 -6.18 -69.15
C LYS A 14 37.50 -5.60 -68.91
N THR A 15 36.65 -5.63 -69.93
CA THR A 15 35.26 -5.15 -69.84
C THR A 15 34.40 -6.01 -68.91
N GLN A 16 34.61 -7.32 -68.88
CA GLN A 16 33.95 -8.23 -67.93
C GLN A 16 34.37 -7.96 -66.49
N ASN A 17 35.68 -7.76 -66.25
CA ASN A 17 36.20 -7.42 -64.92
C ASN A 17 35.66 -6.07 -64.40
N GLU A 18 35.57 -5.05 -65.25
CA GLU A 18 35.00 -3.75 -64.88
C GLU A 18 33.52 -3.86 -64.46
N ARG A 19 32.73 -4.68 -65.17
CA ARG A 19 31.34 -4.99 -64.81
C ARG A 19 31.22 -5.74 -63.48
N GLU A 20 32.12 -6.68 -63.21
CA GLU A 20 32.19 -7.43 -61.95
C GLU A 20 32.52 -6.49 -60.78
N ILE A 21 33.49 -5.59 -60.95
CA ILE A 21 33.87 -4.56 -59.96
C ILE A 21 32.68 -3.64 -59.66
N GLU A 22 31.96 -3.18 -60.69
CA GLU A 22 30.79 -2.32 -60.51
C GLU A 22 29.65 -3.07 -59.79
N ARG A 23 29.48 -4.37 -60.07
CA ARG A 23 28.52 -5.22 -59.35
C ARG A 23 28.91 -5.39 -57.88
N LEU A 24 30.18 -5.63 -57.58
CA LEU A 24 30.70 -5.77 -56.22
C LEU A 24 30.59 -4.46 -55.44
N ASN A 25 30.90 -3.31 -56.04
CA ASN A 25 30.71 -1.99 -55.42
C ASN A 25 29.25 -1.70 -55.09
N ARG A 26 28.30 -2.10 -55.95
CA ARG A 26 26.85 -2.03 -55.67
C ARG A 26 26.41 -2.96 -54.54
N LYS A 27 27.04 -4.13 -54.37
CA LYS A 27 26.78 -5.02 -53.22
C LYS A 27 27.36 -4.42 -51.94
N LEU A 28 28.60 -3.93 -51.99
CA LEU A 28 29.27 -3.31 -50.84
C LEU A 28 28.49 -2.10 -50.33
N LYS A 29 28.00 -1.24 -51.24
CA LYS A 29 27.18 -0.08 -50.87
C LYS A 29 25.89 -0.49 -50.14
N ARG A 30 25.18 -1.52 -50.62
CA ARG A 30 23.97 -2.05 -49.96
C ARG A 30 24.27 -2.60 -48.57
N VAL A 31 25.34 -3.38 -48.44
CA VAL A 31 25.78 -3.92 -47.15
C VAL A 31 26.11 -2.78 -46.18
N MET A 32 26.84 -1.75 -46.63
CA MET A 32 27.16 -0.59 -45.79
C MET A 32 25.93 0.19 -45.35
N GLU A 33 24.92 0.34 -46.21
CA GLU A 33 23.64 0.96 -45.89
C GLU A 33 22.84 0.14 -44.85
N GLU A 34 22.86 -1.19 -44.94
CA GLU A 34 22.27 -2.09 -43.95
C GLU A 34 22.98 -2.00 -42.60
N TYR A 35 24.31 -2.01 -42.59
CA TYR A 35 25.10 -1.81 -41.37
C TYR A 35 24.79 -0.46 -40.70
N ALA A 36 24.64 0.61 -41.48
CA ALA A 36 24.29 1.92 -40.95
C ALA A 36 22.88 1.95 -40.33
N LYS A 37 21.91 1.21 -40.90
CA LYS A 37 20.57 1.04 -40.33
C LYS A 37 20.62 0.28 -39.00
N CYS A 38 21.29 -0.86 -38.97
CA CYS A 38 21.45 -1.65 -37.73
C CYS A 38 22.18 -0.87 -36.63
N ALA A 39 23.16 -0.03 -36.99
CA ALA A 39 23.85 0.83 -36.02
C ALA A 39 22.90 1.85 -35.37
N LYS A 40 22.03 2.50 -36.17
CA LYS A 40 21.00 3.43 -35.66
C LYS A 40 19.99 2.72 -34.76
N GLU A 41 19.45 1.58 -35.20
CA GLU A 41 18.52 0.77 -34.41
C GLU A 41 19.12 0.37 -33.06
N ARG A 42 20.39 -0.06 -33.05
CA ARG A 42 21.11 -0.41 -31.83
C ARG A 42 21.24 0.79 -30.88
N ASP A 43 21.57 1.96 -31.39
CA ASP A 43 21.74 3.16 -30.58
C ASP A 43 20.39 3.66 -30.03
N GLU A 44 19.31 3.55 -30.81
CA GLU A 44 17.92 3.81 -30.38
C GLU A 44 17.48 2.83 -29.29
N LEU A 45 17.73 1.53 -29.46
CA LEU A 45 17.50 0.50 -28.43
C LEU A 45 18.27 0.80 -27.15
N ARG A 46 19.53 1.22 -27.27
CA ARG A 46 20.39 1.59 -26.13
C ARG A 46 19.87 2.82 -25.40
N ALA A 47 19.40 3.82 -26.14
CA ALA A 47 18.74 5.00 -25.58
C ALA A 47 17.44 4.63 -24.86
N ALA A 48 16.60 3.79 -25.46
CA ALA A 48 15.36 3.30 -24.85
C ALA A 48 15.61 2.52 -23.55
N ILE A 49 16.61 1.64 -23.54
CA ILE A 49 17.04 0.90 -22.34
C ILE A 49 17.51 1.86 -21.25
N ASN A 50 18.29 2.89 -21.60
CA ASN A 50 18.77 3.87 -20.63
C ASN A 50 17.64 4.75 -20.06
N VAL A 51 16.64 5.11 -20.88
CA VAL A 51 15.43 5.80 -20.41
C VAL A 51 14.61 4.90 -19.49
N ALA A 52 14.44 3.62 -19.81
CA ALA A 52 13.77 2.64 -18.95
C ALA A 52 14.50 2.42 -17.62
N LYS A 53 15.83 2.37 -17.64
CA LYS A 53 16.68 2.29 -16.44
C LYS A 53 16.58 3.55 -15.58
N ARG A 54 16.49 4.73 -16.18
CA ARG A 54 16.27 6.00 -15.44
C ARG A 54 14.88 6.07 -14.80
N LYS A 55 13.87 5.41 -15.38
CA LYS A 55 12.50 5.33 -14.82
C LYS A 55 12.38 4.28 -13.70
N LYS A 56 13.19 3.22 -13.70
CA LYS A 56 13.30 2.29 -12.57
C LYS A 56 14.24 2.88 -11.51
N GLY A 57 13.67 3.55 -10.51
CA GLY A 57 14.39 3.88 -9.29
C GLY A 57 15.01 2.64 -8.61
N ARG A 58 15.78 2.84 -7.54
CA ARG A 58 16.37 1.77 -6.72
C ARG A 58 15.31 0.68 -6.44
N PRO A 59 15.63 -0.62 -6.60
CA PRO A 59 14.68 -1.69 -6.29
C PRO A 59 14.09 -1.48 -4.89
N GLY A 60 12.77 -1.62 -4.78
CA GLY A 60 12.07 -1.50 -3.51
C GLY A 60 12.64 -2.47 -2.47
N LEU A 61 12.50 -2.12 -1.19
CA LEU A 61 12.89 -3.01 -0.09
C LEU A 61 12.11 -4.34 -0.22
N SER A 62 12.79 -5.47 -0.04
CA SER A 62 12.15 -6.78 -0.15
C SER A 62 11.01 -6.94 0.87
N THR A 63 9.99 -7.72 0.51
CA THR A 63 8.80 -7.97 1.34
C THR A 63 9.19 -8.54 2.70
N GLU A 64 10.12 -9.49 2.75
CA GLU A 64 10.65 -10.07 3.99
C GLU A 64 11.28 -9.01 4.90
N LYS A 65 12.02 -8.06 4.31
CA LYS A 65 12.69 -7.02 5.07
C LYS A 65 11.70 -5.96 5.56
N LYS A 66 10.63 -5.67 4.81
CA LYS A 66 9.49 -4.88 5.30
C LYS A 66 8.79 -5.58 6.47
N ALA A 67 8.48 -6.87 6.34
CA ALA A 67 7.85 -7.66 7.40
C ALA A 67 8.70 -7.66 8.68
N LYS A 68 10.02 -7.88 8.57
CA LYS A 68 10.96 -7.81 9.69
C LYS A 68 10.93 -6.45 10.40
N ILE A 69 10.84 -5.35 9.66
CA ILE A 69 10.73 -4.00 10.23
C ILE A 69 9.42 -3.86 11.02
N CYS A 70 8.28 -4.29 10.44
CA CYS A 70 6.98 -4.23 11.12
C CYS A 70 6.97 -5.08 12.40
N THR A 71 7.45 -6.32 12.36
CA THR A 71 7.52 -7.22 13.53
C THR A 71 8.37 -6.60 14.64
N LEU A 72 9.55 -6.06 14.33
CA LEU A 72 10.38 -5.38 15.32
C LEU A 72 9.66 -4.18 15.94
N TYR A 73 8.92 -3.41 15.14
CA TYR A 73 8.16 -2.26 15.64
C TYR A 73 6.97 -2.67 16.53
N GLN A 74 6.25 -3.73 16.15
CA GLN A 74 5.14 -4.31 16.93
C GLN A 74 5.61 -4.80 18.31
N GLN A 75 6.84 -5.31 18.42
CA GLN A 75 7.48 -5.69 19.69
C GLN A 75 7.81 -4.49 20.62
N GLY A 76 7.43 -3.27 20.25
CA GLY A 76 7.66 -2.07 21.05
C GLY A 76 9.02 -1.40 20.86
N ASN A 77 9.82 -1.84 19.88
CA ASN A 77 11.09 -1.18 19.57
C ASN A 77 10.84 0.21 18.97
N SER A 78 11.63 1.20 19.39
CA SER A 78 11.65 2.52 18.74
C SER A 78 12.12 2.42 17.29
N MET A 79 11.76 3.40 16.45
CA MET A 79 12.21 3.42 15.04
C MET A 79 13.74 3.33 14.90
N ARG A 80 14.48 3.95 15.83
CA ARG A 80 15.96 3.90 15.85
C ARG A 80 16.48 2.50 16.19
N GLN A 81 15.90 1.83 17.18
CA GLN A 81 16.24 0.45 17.53
C GLN A 81 15.87 -0.51 16.40
N THR A 82 14.71 -0.34 15.77
CA THR A 82 14.27 -1.12 14.62
C THR A 82 15.22 -0.95 13.44
N ALA A 83 15.64 0.29 13.15
CA ALA A 83 16.61 0.57 12.08
C ALA A 83 17.94 -0.16 12.30
N GLN A 84 18.46 -0.10 13.53
CA GLN A 84 19.69 -0.78 13.92
C GLN A 84 19.56 -2.31 13.79
N LYS A 85 18.49 -2.90 14.34
CA LYS A 85 18.24 -4.36 14.31
C LYS A 85 17.96 -4.90 12.90
N ALA A 86 17.33 -4.10 12.04
CA ALA A 86 17.02 -4.48 10.67
C ALA A 86 18.14 -4.15 9.67
N GLY A 87 19.20 -3.45 10.11
CA GLY A 87 20.30 -3.03 9.24
C GLY A 87 19.82 -2.12 8.10
N VAL A 88 19.03 -1.10 8.44
CA VAL A 88 18.47 -0.11 7.49
C VAL A 88 18.59 1.30 8.04
N SER A 89 18.38 2.30 7.18
CA SER A 89 18.32 3.69 7.63
C SER A 89 17.01 3.98 8.36
N LEU A 90 17.01 5.00 9.21
CA LEU A 90 15.81 5.48 9.91
C LEU A 90 14.71 5.90 8.91
N GLY A 91 15.08 6.56 7.81
CA GLY A 91 14.14 6.96 6.76
C GLY A 91 13.47 5.76 6.07
N THR A 92 14.19 4.65 5.89
CA THR A 92 13.58 3.40 5.40
C THR A 92 12.56 2.84 6.38
N VAL A 93 12.84 2.86 7.68
CA VAL A 93 11.88 2.42 8.72
C VAL A 93 10.64 3.30 8.70
N SER A 94 10.80 4.63 8.67
CA SER A 94 9.67 5.57 8.60
C SER A 94 8.78 5.26 7.40
N ASN A 95 9.37 5.16 6.20
CA ASN A 95 8.61 4.91 4.98
C ASN A 95 7.84 3.58 5.03
N VAL A 96 8.45 2.51 5.58
CA VAL A 96 7.80 1.21 5.73
C VAL A 96 6.64 1.28 6.73
N ILE A 97 6.83 1.98 7.86
CA ILE A 97 5.77 2.18 8.85
C ILE A 97 4.63 3.02 8.26
N ASP A 98 4.94 4.09 7.54
CA ASP A 98 3.94 4.96 6.90
C ASP A 98 3.15 4.22 5.81
N GLU A 99 3.83 3.38 5.03
CA GLU A 99 3.20 2.47 4.06
C GLU A 99 2.26 1.47 4.77
N ALA A 100 2.74 0.83 5.85
CA ALA A 100 1.98 -0.13 6.63
C ALA A 100 0.76 0.52 7.33
N LYS A 101 0.89 1.75 7.82
CA LYS A 101 -0.22 2.53 8.36
C LYS A 101 -1.29 2.74 7.29
N LYS A 102 -0.91 3.23 6.11
CA LYS A 102 -1.85 3.53 5.03
C LYS A 102 -2.56 2.28 4.51
N SER A 103 -1.86 1.16 4.37
CA SER A 103 -2.43 -0.06 3.78
C SER A 103 -3.32 -0.85 4.74
N SER A 104 -3.16 -0.67 6.06
CA SER A 104 -3.90 -1.43 7.06
C SER A 104 -4.89 -0.60 7.88
N ARG A 105 -5.02 0.70 7.60
CA ARG A 105 -5.83 1.60 8.41
C ARG A 105 -7.30 1.16 8.45
N ILE A 106 -7.86 1.11 9.66
CA ILE A 106 -9.28 0.87 9.91
C ILE A 106 -9.76 1.95 10.86
N VAL A 107 -10.93 2.53 10.58
CA VAL A 107 -11.53 3.53 11.44
C VAL A 107 -12.93 3.08 11.86
N TYR A 108 -13.17 3.04 13.17
CA TYR A 108 -14.50 2.84 13.74
C TYR A 108 -14.95 4.06 14.52
N VAL A 109 -16.26 4.32 14.48
CA VAL A 109 -16.94 5.15 15.47
C VAL A 109 -17.68 4.20 16.42
N TYR A 110 -17.28 4.22 17.69
CA TYR A 110 -18.00 3.55 18.77
C TYR A 110 -19.17 4.41 19.22
N MET A 111 -20.36 3.84 19.14
CA MET A 111 -21.64 4.50 19.37
C MET A 111 -22.26 4.00 20.66
N ASP A 112 -22.84 4.91 21.45
CA ASP A 112 -23.79 4.58 22.51
C ASP A 112 -25.18 5.04 22.08
N ARG A 113 -26.05 4.06 21.78
CA ARG A 113 -27.37 4.25 21.19
C ARG A 113 -27.26 5.05 19.89
N LYS A 114 -27.66 6.31 19.92
CA LYS A 114 -27.66 7.23 18.78
C LYS A 114 -26.51 8.24 18.82
N LYS A 115 -25.67 8.23 19.86
CA LYS A 115 -24.62 9.23 20.08
C LYS A 115 -23.24 8.62 19.86
N PRO A 116 -22.35 9.26 19.10
CA PRO A 116 -20.96 8.82 19.02
C PRO A 116 -20.24 9.09 20.34
N ALA A 117 -19.47 8.10 20.80
CA ALA A 117 -18.77 8.15 22.09
C ALA A 117 -17.25 8.18 21.93
N THR A 118 -16.70 7.34 21.05
CA THR A 118 -15.25 7.28 20.79
C THR A 118 -14.96 7.00 19.32
N LEU A 119 -14.07 7.76 18.70
CA LEU A 119 -13.46 7.41 17.41
C LEU A 119 -12.21 6.56 17.65
N LEU A 120 -12.09 5.43 16.96
CA LEU A 120 -10.94 4.53 16.98
C LEU A 120 -10.27 4.56 15.60
N ASP A 121 -9.02 4.99 15.55
CA ASP A 121 -8.18 4.97 14.35
C ASP A 121 -7.06 3.93 14.52
N ILE A 122 -7.13 2.83 13.78
CA ILE A 122 -6.44 1.58 14.08
C ILE A 122 -5.49 1.23 12.94
N TYR A 123 -4.30 0.75 13.30
CA TYR A 123 -3.22 0.37 12.39
C TYR A 123 -2.71 -1.04 12.72
N PRO A 124 -3.42 -2.10 12.30
CA PRO A 124 -3.10 -3.49 12.61
C PRO A 124 -1.71 -3.94 12.16
N ALA A 125 -1.21 -3.46 11.02
CA ALA A 125 0.11 -3.88 10.52
C ALA A 125 1.28 -3.46 11.43
N ILE A 126 1.04 -2.56 12.38
CA ILE A 126 2.05 -2.06 13.32
C ILE A 126 1.59 -2.11 14.79
N ASN A 127 0.45 -2.72 15.07
CA ASN A 127 -0.16 -2.84 16.41
C ASN A 127 -0.27 -1.48 17.11
N ARG A 128 -0.83 -0.48 16.42
CA ARG A 128 -1.06 0.86 16.99
C ARG A 128 -2.52 1.28 16.80
N LEU A 129 -2.99 2.11 17.70
CA LEU A 129 -4.25 2.81 17.58
C LEU A 129 -4.18 4.18 18.22
N GLU A 130 -5.06 5.06 17.78
CA GLU A 130 -5.32 6.37 18.37
C GLU A 130 -6.82 6.52 18.62
N ILE A 131 -7.19 7.24 19.68
CA ILE A 131 -8.60 7.43 20.05
C ILE A 131 -8.94 8.90 20.36
N TRP A 132 -10.18 9.26 20.05
CA TRP A 132 -10.80 10.53 20.42
C TRP A 132 -12.13 10.27 21.12
N ASN A 133 -12.24 10.65 22.39
CA ASN A 133 -13.47 10.56 23.17
C ASN A 133 -14.32 11.83 22.97
N PHE A 134 -15.63 11.66 22.79
CA PHE A 134 -16.60 12.74 22.54
C PHE A 134 -17.55 13.00 23.71
N THR A 135 -17.44 12.21 24.78
CA THR A 135 -18.28 12.29 25.98
C THR A 135 -17.42 12.20 27.23
N ASP A 136 -17.85 12.84 28.31
CA ASP A 136 -17.22 12.69 29.64
C ASP A 136 -17.78 11.51 30.43
N ASP A 137 -18.85 10.87 29.94
CA ASP A 137 -19.37 9.64 30.53
C ASP A 137 -18.43 8.47 30.26
N LEU A 138 -17.75 8.01 31.32
CA LEU A 138 -16.81 6.91 31.26
C LEU A 138 -17.46 5.58 30.85
N ILE A 139 -18.75 5.38 31.14
CA ILE A 139 -19.46 4.14 30.79
C ILE A 139 -19.71 4.06 29.28
N SER A 140 -19.93 5.22 28.65
CA SER A 140 -20.18 5.29 27.20
C SER A 140 -18.89 5.18 26.37
N ARG A 141 -17.70 5.46 26.93
CA ARG A 141 -16.42 5.43 26.20
C ARG A 141 -15.96 4.00 25.93
N ALA A 142 -15.36 3.76 24.76
CA ALA A 142 -14.85 2.43 24.38
C ALA A 142 -13.80 1.85 25.36
N PHE A 143 -13.00 2.72 25.98
CA PHE A 143 -11.92 2.32 26.90
C PHE A 143 -12.04 2.99 28.28
N GLY A 144 -13.23 3.47 28.65
CA GLY A 144 -13.46 4.15 29.93
C GLY A 144 -12.52 5.35 30.16
N SER A 145 -11.73 5.31 31.23
CA SER A 145 -10.77 6.36 31.59
C SER A 145 -9.43 6.28 30.84
N ARG A 146 -9.20 5.25 30.02
CA ARG A 146 -7.96 5.09 29.26
C ARG A 146 -7.96 6.01 28.03
N GLU A 147 -7.05 6.98 28.02
CA GLU A 147 -6.89 7.95 26.92
C GLU A 147 -5.91 7.49 25.82
N LYS A 148 -5.08 6.50 26.12
CA LYS A 148 -4.06 5.94 25.21
C LYS A 148 -4.01 4.41 25.38
N PRO A 149 -5.02 3.68 24.89
CA PRO A 149 -5.04 2.22 25.00
C PRO A 149 -3.84 1.60 24.27
N SER A 150 -3.33 0.53 24.84
CA SER A 150 -2.37 -0.37 24.21
C SER A 150 -3.05 -1.25 23.17
N TRP A 151 -2.25 -1.91 22.33
CA TRP A 151 -2.78 -2.89 21.37
C TRP A 151 -3.48 -4.07 22.06
N GLN A 152 -2.93 -4.53 23.19
CA GLN A 152 -3.54 -5.59 23.97
C GLN A 152 -4.89 -5.18 24.56
N GLU A 153 -5.03 -3.94 25.03
CA GLU A 153 -6.32 -3.40 25.49
C GLU A 153 -7.34 -3.29 24.34
N TYR A 154 -6.88 -3.02 23.12
CA TYR A 154 -7.74 -3.06 21.92
C TYR A 154 -8.19 -4.49 21.59
N GLU A 155 -7.30 -5.47 21.64
CA GLU A 155 -7.66 -6.88 21.43
C GLU A 155 -8.66 -7.36 22.48
N GLN A 156 -8.46 -6.99 23.75
CA GLN A 156 -9.41 -7.27 24.82
C GLN A 156 -10.74 -6.56 24.60
N PHE A 157 -10.73 -5.30 24.16
CA PHE A 157 -11.96 -4.59 23.81
C PHE A 157 -12.77 -5.32 22.73
N LEU A 158 -12.13 -5.82 21.68
CA LEU A 158 -12.83 -6.61 20.65
C LEU A 158 -13.43 -7.90 21.23
N GLU A 159 -12.68 -8.60 22.08
CA GLU A 159 -13.14 -9.80 22.77
C GLU A 159 -14.37 -9.50 23.66
N ASP A 160 -14.35 -8.39 24.40
CA ASP A 160 -15.45 -7.97 25.26
C ASP A 160 -16.72 -7.59 24.47
N ARG A 161 -16.58 -7.22 23.19
CA ARG A 161 -17.70 -6.98 22.27
C ARG A 161 -18.24 -8.25 21.60
N CYS A 162 -17.64 -9.41 21.88
CA CYS A 162 -18.02 -10.69 21.32
C CYS A 162 -18.76 -11.57 22.34
N MET A 163 -19.43 -12.63 21.86
CA MET A 163 -19.93 -13.67 22.74
C MET A 163 -18.75 -14.43 23.38
N PRO A 164 -18.80 -14.86 24.66
CA PRO A 164 -17.68 -15.54 25.29
C PRO A 164 -17.22 -16.80 24.53
N ARG A 165 -15.91 -17.02 24.42
CA ARG A 165 -15.32 -18.23 23.80
C ARG A 165 -15.83 -19.54 24.41
N THR A 166 -16.21 -19.50 25.68
CA THR A 166 -16.70 -20.66 26.45
C THR A 166 -18.23 -20.83 26.37
N ARG A 167 -18.94 -19.97 25.62
CA ARG A 167 -20.39 -20.05 25.47
C ARG A 167 -20.78 -21.41 24.87
N TYR A 168 -21.76 -22.06 25.50
CA TYR A 168 -22.31 -23.29 24.97
C TYR A 168 -22.85 -23.08 23.55
N GLY A 169 -22.48 -23.96 22.62
CA GLY A 169 -22.89 -23.85 21.22
C GLY A 169 -22.07 -22.88 20.37
N ILE A 170 -20.92 -22.38 20.85
CA ILE A 170 -20.10 -21.41 20.10
C ILE A 170 -19.75 -21.86 18.68
N LYS A 171 -19.49 -23.16 18.46
CA LYS A 171 -19.22 -23.69 17.11
C LYS A 171 -20.36 -23.44 16.14
N LYS A 172 -21.61 -23.65 16.57
CA LYS A 172 -22.80 -23.41 15.74
C LYS A 172 -23.01 -21.92 15.46
N GLU A 173 -22.74 -21.06 16.45
CA GLU A 173 -22.80 -19.60 16.28
C GLU A 173 -21.77 -19.13 15.23
N LEU A 174 -20.54 -19.67 15.29
CA LEU A 174 -19.49 -19.40 14.29
C LEU A 174 -19.91 -19.90 12.89
N GLU A 175 -20.45 -21.12 12.79
CA GLU A 175 -20.98 -21.66 11.54
C GLU A 175 -22.09 -20.78 10.94
N HIS A 176 -23.04 -20.28 11.75
CA HIS A 176 -24.07 -19.34 11.29
C HIS A 176 -23.51 -18.00 10.81
N MET A 177 -22.38 -17.56 11.37
CA MET A 177 -21.64 -16.39 10.92
C MET A 177 -20.73 -16.67 9.71
N GLY A 178 -20.61 -17.93 9.28
CA GLY A 178 -19.69 -18.34 8.21
C GLY A 178 -18.22 -18.31 8.62
N LEU A 179 -17.93 -18.52 9.91
CA LEU A 179 -16.58 -18.49 10.47
C LEU A 179 -16.10 -19.90 10.86
N ASP A 180 -14.90 -20.25 10.42
CA ASP A 180 -14.28 -21.55 10.75
C ASP A 180 -13.60 -21.57 12.12
N SER A 181 -13.35 -20.39 12.70
CA SER A 181 -12.66 -20.25 13.98
C SER A 181 -13.09 -18.98 14.70
N TYR A 182 -12.86 -18.95 16.01
CA TYR A 182 -13.18 -17.78 16.83
C TYR A 182 -12.11 -16.69 16.63
N ASP A 183 -12.45 -15.70 15.81
CA ASP A 183 -11.67 -14.48 15.58
C ASP A 183 -12.49 -13.25 16.00
N PRO A 184 -12.13 -12.56 17.10
CA PRO A 184 -12.85 -11.39 17.59
C PRO A 184 -13.03 -10.29 16.54
N PHE A 185 -12.02 -10.08 15.68
CA PHE A 185 -12.11 -9.04 14.66
C PHE A 185 -13.22 -9.36 13.64
N GLN A 186 -13.27 -10.61 13.16
CA GLN A 186 -14.29 -11.04 12.20
C GLN A 186 -15.69 -11.07 12.83
N ILE A 187 -15.79 -11.54 14.08
CA ILE A 187 -17.06 -11.55 14.81
C ILE A 187 -17.58 -10.11 14.97
N VAL A 188 -16.73 -9.16 15.39
CA VAL A 188 -17.10 -7.75 15.51
C VAL A 188 -17.52 -7.16 14.16
N GLU A 189 -16.85 -7.49 13.07
CA GLU A 189 -17.22 -7.00 11.74
C GLU A 189 -18.63 -7.45 11.31
N ILE A 190 -19.01 -8.68 11.62
CA ILE A 190 -20.31 -9.25 11.31
C ILE A 190 -21.38 -8.68 12.24
N THR A 191 -21.12 -8.71 13.55
CA THR A 191 -22.08 -8.31 14.60
C THR A 191 -22.16 -6.80 14.83
N LYS A 192 -21.25 -6.03 14.23
CA LYS A 192 -20.99 -4.62 14.54
C LYS A 192 -20.64 -4.39 16.01
N GLY A 193 -20.07 -5.42 16.66
CA GLY A 193 -19.74 -5.41 18.08
C GLY A 193 -20.95 -5.13 18.98
N ARG A 194 -22.16 -5.56 18.59
CA ARG A 194 -23.38 -5.41 19.40
C ARG A 194 -23.41 -6.49 20.48
N VAL A 195 -23.67 -6.10 21.72
CA VAL A 195 -23.80 -7.02 22.86
C VAL A 195 -25.20 -6.89 23.44
N TYR A 196 -25.82 -8.03 23.77
CA TYR A 196 -27.17 -8.04 24.34
C TYR A 196 -27.20 -7.31 25.68
N GLY A 197 -28.16 -6.39 25.83
CA GLY A 197 -28.34 -5.62 27.07
C GLY A 197 -27.64 -4.26 27.07
N ASP A 198 -26.81 -3.95 26.08
CA ASP A 198 -26.31 -2.59 25.86
C ASP A 198 -26.82 -1.97 24.56
N GLY A 199 -26.72 -0.63 24.49
CA GLY A 199 -27.03 0.14 23.29
C GLY A 199 -25.81 0.41 22.41
N GLN A 200 -24.69 -0.28 22.64
CA GLN A 200 -23.39 0.10 22.10
C GLN A 200 -23.04 -0.72 20.84
N TRP A 201 -22.35 -0.08 19.90
CA TRP A 201 -21.98 -0.72 18.62
C TRP A 201 -20.86 0.03 17.90
N LEU A 202 -20.26 -0.61 16.90
CA LEU A 202 -19.17 -0.07 16.09
C LEU A 202 -19.65 0.20 14.66
N ALA A 203 -19.53 1.45 14.22
CA ALA A 203 -19.72 1.87 12.85
C ALA A 203 -18.37 1.92 12.14
N ARG A 204 -18.16 1.07 11.13
CA ARG A 204 -16.94 1.12 10.31
C ARG A 204 -17.06 2.24 9.28
N MET A 205 -16.06 3.12 9.24
CA MET A 205 -16.00 4.19 8.24
C MET A 205 -15.56 3.64 6.88
N ASP A 206 -16.15 4.15 5.82
CA ASP A 206 -15.70 3.94 4.45
C ASP A 206 -14.53 4.88 4.10
N GLN A 207 -13.94 4.72 2.92
CA GLN A 207 -12.81 5.54 2.51
C GLN A 207 -13.16 7.04 2.49
N LYS A 208 -14.37 7.39 2.05
CA LYS A 208 -14.83 8.79 2.02
C LYS A 208 -14.90 9.38 3.43
N GLY A 209 -15.42 8.63 4.41
CA GLY A 209 -15.43 9.03 5.81
C GLY A 209 -14.03 9.20 6.39
N ILE A 210 -13.12 8.26 6.09
CA ILE A 210 -11.71 8.33 6.51
C ILE A 210 -11.03 9.59 5.96
N ASP A 211 -11.22 9.90 4.68
CA ASP A 211 -10.61 11.08 4.03
C ASP A 211 -11.11 12.40 4.65
N GLN A 212 -12.39 12.45 5.05
CA GLN A 212 -12.96 13.62 5.71
C GLN A 212 -12.42 13.79 7.14
N ILE A 213 -12.31 12.69 7.90
CA ILE A 213 -11.65 12.68 9.21
C ILE A 213 -10.22 13.22 9.10
N ASP A 214 -9.46 12.78 8.10
CA ASP A 214 -8.09 13.28 7.86
C ASP A 214 -8.06 14.78 7.55
N CYS A 215 -9.00 15.26 6.74
CA CYS A 215 -9.13 16.69 6.46
C CYS A 215 -9.41 17.49 7.75
N ILE A 216 -10.27 16.98 8.63
CA ILE A 216 -10.61 17.61 9.90
C ILE A 216 -9.39 17.63 10.82
N LEU A 217 -8.72 16.48 11.01
CA LEU A 217 -7.51 16.35 11.84
C LEU A 217 -6.39 17.26 11.34
N LYS A 218 -6.22 17.38 10.02
CA LYS A 218 -5.24 18.29 9.42
C LYS A 218 -5.57 19.76 9.70
N LYS A 219 -6.82 20.18 9.48
CA LYS A 219 -7.30 21.56 9.74
C LYS A 219 -7.20 21.93 11.23
N THR A 220 -7.41 20.95 12.11
CA THR A 220 -7.42 21.13 13.57
C THR A 220 -6.10 20.72 14.25
N SER A 221 -5.06 20.41 13.49
CA SER A 221 -3.76 19.94 13.99
C SER A 221 -3.09 20.87 15.02
N LYS A 222 -3.31 22.19 14.91
CA LYS A 222 -2.79 23.20 15.86
C LYS A 222 -3.73 23.49 17.04
N LYS A 223 -4.83 22.75 17.18
CA LYS A 223 -5.85 22.95 18.22
C LYS A 223 -5.69 21.90 19.33
N THR A 224 -6.38 22.13 20.45
CA THR A 224 -6.44 21.17 21.56
C THR A 224 -7.18 19.90 21.16
N LYS A 225 -6.89 18.77 21.82
CA LYS A 225 -7.58 17.47 21.58
C LYS A 225 -9.10 17.60 21.69
N GLU A 226 -9.58 18.41 22.64
CA GLU A 226 -11.01 18.74 22.81
C GLU A 226 -11.62 19.43 21.57
N LYS A 227 -10.92 20.41 20.99
CA LYS A 227 -11.38 21.10 19.78
C LYS A 227 -11.37 20.18 18.55
N GLN A 228 -10.40 19.28 18.47
CA GLN A 228 -10.37 18.23 17.44
C GLN A 228 -11.55 17.28 17.61
N ALA A 229 -11.79 16.81 18.85
CA ALA A 229 -12.88 15.92 19.18
C ALA A 229 -14.24 16.56 18.84
N LYS A 230 -14.44 17.85 19.14
CA LYS A 230 -15.65 18.58 18.78
C LYS A 230 -15.86 18.65 17.26
N ALA A 231 -14.82 18.97 16.48
CA ALA A 231 -14.94 19.05 15.03
C ALA A 231 -15.23 17.67 14.38
N LEU A 232 -14.65 16.60 14.94
CA LEU A 232 -14.95 15.23 14.51
C LEU A 232 -16.39 14.83 14.87
N LEU A 233 -16.84 15.18 16.07
CA LEU A 233 -18.22 14.94 16.53
C LEU A 233 -19.24 15.58 15.58
N GLU A 234 -19.05 16.86 15.24
CA GLU A 234 -19.93 17.58 14.29
C GLU A 234 -20.01 16.88 12.93
N PHE A 235 -18.88 16.35 12.42
CA PHE A 235 -18.87 15.58 11.19
C PHE A 235 -19.59 14.23 11.33
N ILE A 236 -19.34 13.50 12.41
CA ILE A 236 -19.92 12.16 12.62
C ILE A 236 -21.44 12.24 12.77
N ASP A 237 -21.95 13.26 13.45
CA ASP A 237 -23.39 13.50 13.58
C ASP A 237 -24.02 13.74 12.20
N LEU A 238 -23.40 14.57 11.35
CA LEU A 238 -23.85 14.80 9.97
C LEU A 238 -23.76 13.54 9.10
N TRP A 239 -22.65 12.81 9.18
CA TRP A 239 -22.44 11.57 8.43
C TRP A 239 -23.53 10.54 8.74
N LYS A 240 -23.95 10.47 10.00
CA LYS A 240 -25.00 9.55 10.44
C LYS A 240 -26.38 9.92 9.87
N GLU A 241 -26.71 11.21 9.79
CA GLU A 241 -27.98 11.68 9.20
C GLU A 241 -28.08 11.33 7.71
N GLU A 242 -26.96 11.25 6.99
CA GLU A 242 -26.95 10.83 5.57
C GLU A 242 -27.18 9.32 5.36
N GLN A 243 -27.12 8.50 6.42
CA GLN A 243 -27.31 7.04 6.35
C GLN A 243 -28.71 6.58 6.81
N GLU A 244 -29.51 7.47 7.40
CA GLU A 244 -30.93 7.24 7.78
C GLU A 244 -31.87 7.68 6.66
#